data_AF-A0AAD6BIU0-F1
#
_entry.id   AF-A0AAD6BIU0-F1
#
_cell.length_a   1.000
_cell.length_b   1.000
_cell.length_c   1.000
_cell.angle_alpha   90.00
_cell.angle_beta   90.00
_cell.angle_gamma   90.00
#
_symmetry.space_group_name_H-M   'P 1'
#
loop_
_entity.id
_entity.type
_entity.pdbx_description
1 polymer ?
#
loop_
_entity_poly.entity_id
_entity_poly.type
_entity_poly.pdbx_seq_one_letter_code
_entity_poly.pdbx_strand_id
1 'polypeptide(L)'
;MDLPQQGYRATKPRARAPPPTADSVLFDDTSSAAPAMNSQGYYTPGYNMAGPQNDMQGGAGPNNMFADPMANAAMMYGSSLANTGKDMVNKEISKFMSVNKLKYFFAVDTRYVLKKLMILMFPYTHQDWEVRYHRDTPLPPRQDVNAPDLYIPTMAFITYILLAGMALGIQKRFSPEVLGLCASTALVWVIIEVLVMLLSLYLLTVHSDLSTFDLIAYSGYKYVGMIFTVLCGLLFGSDGYYVALAWCSCALMFFLVRSLKMKIIPSTDSMGTGSSAKPQFRLYITVVIAVFQPIIIYWLTSHLVR
;
A
#
# COMPACT_ATOMS: atom_id res chain seq x y z
N MET A 1 68.82 -33.66 -14.41
CA MET A 1 68.87 -32.18 -14.30
C MET A 1 67.93 -31.73 -15.38
N ASP A 2 66.68 -31.45 -15.04
CA ASP A 2 65.64 -31.28 -16.05
C ASP A 2 64.73 -30.13 -15.63
N LEU A 3 64.85 -29.02 -16.37
CA LEU A 3 63.94 -27.87 -16.33
C LEU A 3 62.57 -28.26 -16.89
N PRO A 4 61.45 -27.73 -16.37
CA PRO A 4 60.23 -27.61 -17.13
C PRO A 4 60.12 -26.22 -17.79
N GLN A 5 60.01 -26.23 -19.11
CA GLN A 5 59.71 -25.06 -19.95
C GLN A 5 58.28 -24.56 -19.74
N GLN A 6 58.16 -23.23 -19.66
CA GLN A 6 56.95 -22.45 -19.90
C GLN A 6 56.38 -22.71 -21.31
N GLY A 7 55.09 -23.00 -21.40
CA GLY A 7 54.38 -23.19 -22.66
C GLY A 7 53.00 -22.51 -22.64
N TYR A 8 52.82 -21.59 -23.59
CA TYR A 8 51.76 -20.59 -23.71
C TYR A 8 50.32 -21.12 -23.82
N ARG A 9 49.40 -20.32 -23.25
CA ARG A 9 47.93 -20.41 -23.33
C ARG A 9 47.44 -19.92 -24.69
N ALA A 10 46.71 -20.75 -25.43
CA ALA A 10 46.00 -20.35 -26.65
C ALA A 10 44.48 -20.31 -26.41
N THR A 11 43.93 -19.11 -26.37
CA THR A 11 42.49 -18.79 -26.32
C THR A 11 41.83 -19.04 -27.68
N LYS A 12 40.80 -19.90 -27.74
CA LYS A 12 39.95 -20.07 -28.92
C LYS A 12 38.91 -18.93 -29.01
N PRO A 13 38.66 -18.35 -30.20
CA PRO A 13 37.69 -17.26 -30.38
C PRO A 13 36.24 -17.77 -30.35
N ARG A 14 35.40 -17.03 -29.62
CA ARG A 14 33.95 -17.24 -29.48
C ARG A 14 33.23 -16.79 -30.76
N ALA A 15 32.67 -17.74 -31.50
CA ALA A 15 31.81 -17.47 -32.65
C ALA A 15 30.48 -16.82 -32.20
N ARG A 16 30.05 -15.82 -32.97
CA ARG A 16 28.89 -14.95 -32.75
C ARG A 16 27.68 -15.59 -33.45
N ALA A 17 26.64 -15.95 -32.70
CA ALA A 17 25.38 -16.46 -33.27
C ALA A 17 24.41 -15.30 -33.57
N PRO A 18 23.62 -15.35 -34.67
CA PRO A 18 22.65 -14.32 -35.07
C PRO A 18 21.35 -14.40 -34.22
N PRO A 19 20.54 -13.33 -34.17
CA PRO A 19 19.37 -13.24 -33.29
C PRO A 19 18.18 -14.04 -33.85
N PRO A 20 17.31 -14.64 -33.00
CA PRO A 20 16.04 -15.16 -33.45
C PRO A 20 14.99 -14.05 -33.51
N THR A 21 14.34 -13.92 -34.67
CA THR A 21 13.13 -13.14 -34.91
C THR A 21 11.90 -14.07 -34.94
N ALA A 22 10.75 -13.49 -34.55
CA ALA A 22 9.36 -14.01 -34.57
C ALA A 22 8.96 -14.92 -33.39
N ASP A 23 7.77 -14.84 -32.77
CA ASP A 23 6.68 -13.85 -32.69
C ASP A 23 5.76 -14.37 -31.56
N SER A 24 5.29 -13.50 -30.67
CA SER A 24 4.02 -13.72 -29.95
C SER A 24 3.40 -12.36 -29.61
N VAL A 25 2.69 -11.85 -30.60
CA VAL A 25 1.75 -10.72 -30.57
C VAL A 25 0.65 -10.92 -29.52
N LEU A 26 0.56 -10.01 -28.54
CA LEU A 26 -0.69 -9.71 -27.85
C LEU A 26 -0.59 -8.31 -27.24
N PHE A 27 -1.33 -7.36 -27.80
CA PHE A 27 -1.46 -5.92 -27.50
C PHE A 27 -0.70 -4.99 -28.47
N ASP A 28 -1.45 -4.51 -29.48
CA ASP A 28 -1.16 -3.34 -30.30
C ASP A 28 -1.15 -2.06 -29.45
N ASP A 29 -0.06 -1.28 -29.55
CA ASP A 29 0.08 0.05 -28.98
C ASP A 29 -0.68 1.09 -29.83
N THR A 30 -1.82 1.59 -29.34
CA THR A 30 -2.61 2.63 -30.03
C THR A 30 -2.41 4.04 -29.47
N SER A 31 -1.20 4.45 -29.08
CA SER A 31 -0.98 5.76 -28.44
C SER A 31 0.22 6.56 -28.95
N SER A 32 0.56 6.40 -30.23
CA SER A 32 1.47 7.32 -30.92
C SER A 32 1.00 7.63 -32.35
N ALA A 33 -0.04 8.45 -32.46
CA ALA A 33 -0.37 9.15 -33.71
C ALA A 33 -0.05 10.64 -33.52
N ALA A 34 0.89 11.15 -34.32
CA ALA A 34 1.16 12.57 -34.46
C ALA A 34 0.00 13.27 -35.19
N PRO A 35 -0.46 14.45 -34.75
CA PRO A 35 -1.36 15.25 -35.57
C PRO A 35 -0.58 15.94 -36.69
N ALA A 36 -1.19 15.94 -37.87
CA ALA A 36 -0.72 16.63 -39.05
C ALA A 36 -0.66 18.16 -38.86
N MET A 37 0.34 18.74 -39.49
CA MET A 37 0.59 20.17 -39.66
C MET A 37 -0.55 20.84 -40.42
N ASN A 38 -1.21 21.84 -39.83
CA ASN A 38 -1.94 22.84 -40.59
C ASN A 38 -1.74 24.24 -40.00
N SER A 39 -1.55 25.18 -40.92
CA SER A 39 -1.10 26.56 -40.78
C SER A 39 -2.19 27.54 -40.35
N GLN A 40 -1.72 28.70 -39.88
CA GLN A 40 -2.35 30.04 -39.83
C GLN A 40 -2.93 30.51 -38.49
N GLY A 41 -2.54 31.74 -38.15
CA GLY A 41 -3.45 32.69 -37.49
C GLY A 41 -3.04 33.16 -36.10
N TYR A 42 -2.04 34.05 -36.03
CA TYR A 42 -1.88 35.01 -34.94
C TYR A 42 -3.16 35.86 -34.84
N TYR A 43 -3.83 35.96 -33.68
CA TYR A 43 -4.61 37.15 -33.30
C TYR A 43 -5.01 37.11 -31.81
N THR A 44 -4.63 38.17 -31.11
CA THR A 44 -5.11 38.66 -29.81
C THR A 44 -6.60 39.05 -29.86
N PRO A 45 -7.42 38.81 -28.83
CA PRO A 45 -8.70 39.51 -28.71
C PRO A 45 -8.57 40.71 -27.76
N GLY A 46 -8.63 41.91 -28.35
CA GLY A 46 -8.85 43.16 -27.65
C GLY A 46 -10.30 43.32 -27.20
N TYR A 47 -10.47 44.07 -26.11
CA TYR A 47 -11.75 44.61 -25.66
C TYR A 47 -12.40 45.44 -26.78
N ASN A 48 -13.67 45.17 -27.09
CA ASN A 48 -14.50 46.18 -27.75
C ASN A 48 -15.97 46.08 -27.31
N MET A 49 -16.44 47.18 -26.73
CA MET A 49 -17.83 47.51 -26.41
C MET A 49 -18.50 48.02 -27.69
N ALA A 50 -19.58 47.37 -28.15
CA ALA A 50 -20.57 47.99 -29.04
C ALA A 50 -21.85 47.14 -29.06
N GLY A 51 -22.99 47.77 -28.76
CA GLY A 51 -24.33 47.19 -28.97
C GLY A 51 -24.67 47.02 -30.45
N PRO A 52 -25.83 46.41 -30.78
CA PRO A 52 -27.01 47.26 -31.02
C PRO A 52 -28.39 46.67 -30.62
N GLN A 53 -29.25 47.57 -30.14
CA GLN A 53 -30.66 47.87 -30.46
C GLN A 53 -31.69 46.78 -30.91
N ASN A 54 -32.82 46.76 -30.16
CA ASN A 54 -34.24 46.43 -30.45
C ASN A 54 -34.62 45.26 -31.39
N ASP A 55 -35.50 44.34 -30.95
CA ASP A 55 -36.96 44.48 -31.13
C ASP A 55 -37.77 43.35 -30.43
N MET A 56 -39.07 43.58 -30.39
CA MET A 56 -40.21 42.99 -29.67
C MET A 56 -40.52 41.47 -29.86
N GLN A 57 -41.23 40.89 -28.87
CA GLN A 57 -42.32 39.89 -29.01
C GLN A 57 -42.10 38.43 -28.53
N GLY A 58 -42.78 38.07 -27.42
CA GLY A 58 -43.60 36.85 -27.28
C GLY A 58 -42.92 35.52 -26.91
N GLY A 59 -43.23 35.00 -25.71
CA GLY A 59 -43.06 33.58 -25.41
C GLY A 59 -42.97 33.26 -23.91
N ALA A 60 -44.08 32.83 -23.33
CA ALA A 60 -44.11 32.27 -21.97
C ALA A 60 -43.36 30.93 -21.92
N GLY A 61 -42.32 30.84 -21.10
CA GLY A 61 -41.60 29.61 -20.77
C GLY A 61 -41.22 29.61 -19.29
N PRO A 62 -41.58 28.57 -18.50
CA PRO A 62 -41.30 28.54 -17.07
C PRO A 62 -39.84 28.11 -16.85
N ASN A 63 -38.88 29.04 -16.92
CA ASN A 63 -37.48 28.72 -16.62
C ASN A 63 -36.63 29.92 -16.15
N ASN A 64 -37.21 30.81 -15.34
CA ASN A 64 -36.51 31.98 -14.79
C ASN A 64 -35.97 31.80 -13.35
N MET A 65 -35.83 30.57 -12.83
CA MET A 65 -35.28 30.33 -11.49
C MET A 65 -33.74 30.20 -11.42
N PHE A 66 -33.01 30.45 -12.52
CA PHE A 66 -31.54 30.32 -12.57
C PHE A 66 -30.81 31.62 -12.98
N ALA A 67 -31.49 32.75 -12.89
CA ALA A 67 -30.96 34.05 -13.29
C ALA A 67 -30.23 34.80 -12.17
N ASP A 68 -29.68 34.11 -11.17
CA ASP A 68 -28.81 34.78 -10.19
C ASP A 68 -27.39 34.90 -10.75
N PRO A 69 -26.88 36.13 -11.01
CA PRO A 69 -25.49 36.34 -11.45
C PRO A 69 -24.48 35.72 -10.47
N MET A 70 -24.86 35.61 -9.20
CA MET A 70 -24.10 34.96 -8.15
C MET A 70 -24.04 33.43 -8.31
N ALA A 71 -25.09 32.78 -8.82
CA ALA A 71 -25.09 31.34 -9.08
C ALA A 71 -24.21 30.98 -10.28
N ASN A 72 -24.23 31.82 -11.33
CA ASN A 72 -23.35 31.64 -12.49
C ASN A 72 -21.87 31.93 -12.13
N ALA A 73 -21.62 32.97 -11.32
CA ALA A 73 -20.30 33.22 -10.75
C ALA A 73 -19.84 32.06 -9.84
N ALA A 74 -20.70 31.56 -8.96
CA ALA A 74 -20.40 30.42 -8.09
C ALA A 74 -20.16 29.13 -8.88
N MET A 75 -20.85 28.90 -10.00
CA MET A 75 -20.53 27.77 -10.89
C MET A 75 -19.19 27.96 -11.62
N MET A 76 -18.85 29.17 -12.03
CA MET A 76 -17.56 29.44 -12.70
C MET A 76 -16.38 29.34 -11.72
N TYR A 77 -16.51 29.89 -10.52
CA TYR A 77 -15.51 29.74 -9.45
C TYR A 77 -15.50 28.31 -8.90
N GLY A 78 -16.66 27.66 -8.78
CA GLY A 78 -16.80 26.29 -8.30
C GLY A 78 -16.21 25.27 -9.27
N SER A 79 -16.44 25.43 -10.57
CA SER A 79 -15.81 24.59 -11.60
C SER A 79 -14.31 24.85 -11.72
N SER A 80 -13.86 26.11 -11.59
CA SER A 80 -12.42 26.44 -11.58
C SER A 80 -11.70 25.87 -10.35
N LEU A 81 -12.29 25.98 -9.15
CA LEU A 81 -11.76 25.36 -7.92
C LEU A 81 -11.83 23.83 -7.98
N ALA A 82 -12.88 23.25 -8.56
CA ALA A 82 -12.98 21.81 -8.74
C ALA A 82 -11.96 21.28 -9.75
N ASN A 83 -11.71 22.00 -10.85
CA ASN A 83 -10.72 21.62 -11.85
C ASN A 83 -9.29 21.84 -11.33
N THR A 84 -9.02 22.98 -10.70
CA THR A 84 -7.72 23.25 -10.03
C THR A 84 -7.47 22.25 -8.91
N GLY A 85 -8.49 21.92 -8.12
CA GLY A 85 -8.44 20.88 -7.10
C GLY A 85 -8.18 19.49 -7.69
N LYS A 86 -8.85 19.13 -8.79
CA LYS A 86 -8.57 17.88 -9.52
C LYS A 86 -7.15 17.84 -10.05
N ASP A 87 -6.63 18.92 -10.65
CA ASP A 87 -5.29 18.95 -11.21
C ASP A 87 -4.20 18.94 -10.13
N MET A 88 -4.41 19.64 -9.01
CA MET A 88 -3.53 19.58 -7.84
C MET A 88 -3.55 18.21 -7.18
N VAL A 89 -4.74 17.62 -6.99
CA VAL A 89 -4.88 16.28 -6.43
C VAL A 89 -4.28 15.25 -7.38
N ASN A 90 -4.46 15.35 -8.70
CA ASN A 90 -3.90 14.41 -9.66
C ASN A 90 -2.37 14.52 -9.73
N LYS A 91 -1.83 15.74 -9.68
CA LYS A 91 -0.37 15.98 -9.64
C LYS A 91 0.26 15.50 -8.34
N GLU A 92 -0.37 15.79 -7.19
CA GLU A 92 0.15 15.32 -5.89
C GLU A 92 -0.12 13.82 -5.66
N ILE A 93 -1.24 13.26 -6.11
CA ILE A 93 -1.48 11.80 -6.08
C ILE A 93 -0.49 11.09 -7.01
N SER A 94 -0.21 11.60 -8.22
CA SER A 94 0.77 10.96 -9.10
C SER A 94 2.20 11.02 -8.53
N LYS A 95 2.49 12.05 -7.72
CA LYS A 95 3.79 12.26 -7.06
C LYS A 95 3.93 11.51 -5.73
N PHE A 96 2.88 11.46 -4.90
CA PHE A 96 2.86 10.78 -3.59
C PHE A 96 2.42 9.31 -3.69
N MET A 97 1.61 8.96 -4.69
CA MET A 97 1.18 7.60 -5.04
C MET A 97 1.49 7.34 -6.52
N SER A 98 2.77 7.19 -6.88
CA SER A 98 3.08 6.64 -8.20
C SER A 98 2.41 5.27 -8.29
N VAL A 99 1.42 5.11 -9.17
CA VAL A 99 0.64 3.88 -9.35
C VAL A 99 1.55 2.66 -9.55
N ASN A 100 2.76 2.88 -10.07
CA ASN A 100 3.78 1.85 -10.24
C ASN A 100 4.32 1.28 -8.91
N LYS A 101 4.52 2.12 -7.87
CA LYS A 101 4.87 1.63 -6.52
C LYS A 101 3.70 0.89 -5.88
N LEU A 102 2.47 1.36 -6.06
CA LEU A 102 1.30 0.64 -5.55
C LEU A 102 1.14 -0.72 -6.23
N LYS A 103 1.25 -0.77 -7.56
CA LYS A 103 1.24 -2.01 -8.35
C LYS A 103 2.28 -3.03 -7.85
N TYR A 104 3.44 -2.57 -7.41
CA TYR A 104 4.46 -3.44 -6.82
C TYR A 104 3.95 -4.16 -5.55
N PHE A 105 3.27 -3.46 -4.64
CA PHE A 105 2.73 -4.05 -3.40
C PHE A 105 1.52 -4.97 -3.60
N PHE A 106 0.88 -4.90 -4.76
CA PHE A 106 -0.25 -5.76 -5.16
C PHE A 106 0.13 -6.85 -6.16
N ALA A 107 1.40 -6.92 -6.59
CA ALA A 107 1.90 -7.98 -7.45
C ALA A 107 2.06 -9.27 -6.64
N VAL A 108 0.96 -10.00 -6.46
CA VAL A 108 0.86 -11.17 -5.58
C VAL A 108 0.21 -12.34 -6.31
N ASP A 109 0.73 -13.55 -6.11
CA ASP A 109 0.16 -14.81 -6.62
C ASP A 109 -0.50 -15.62 -5.49
N THR A 110 -1.44 -16.51 -5.80
CA THR A 110 -2.11 -17.38 -4.81
C THR A 110 -1.13 -18.22 -3.98
N ARG A 111 -0.05 -18.71 -4.62
CA ARG A 111 1.00 -19.47 -3.93
C ARG A 111 1.77 -18.61 -2.92
N TYR A 112 2.00 -17.34 -3.24
CA TYR A 112 2.59 -16.38 -2.31
C TYR A 112 1.66 -16.19 -1.11
N VAL A 113 0.37 -15.94 -1.34
CA VAL A 113 -0.60 -15.68 -0.28
C VAL A 113 -0.62 -16.84 0.71
N LEU A 114 -0.72 -18.08 0.23
CA LEU A 114 -0.73 -19.26 1.09
C LEU A 114 0.55 -19.36 1.95
N LYS A 115 1.73 -19.18 1.33
CA LYS A 115 3.00 -19.19 2.05
C LYS A 115 3.09 -18.08 3.09
N LYS A 116 2.66 -16.87 2.74
CA LYS A 116 2.69 -15.71 3.64
C LYS A 116 1.73 -15.89 4.81
N LEU A 117 0.52 -16.40 4.57
CA LEU A 117 -0.43 -16.74 5.63
C LEU A 117 0.13 -17.81 6.58
N MET A 118 0.81 -18.83 6.05
CA MET A 118 1.49 -19.83 6.87
C MET A 118 2.58 -19.21 7.73
N ILE A 119 3.38 -18.27 7.20
CA ILE A 119 4.39 -17.55 7.99
C ILE A 119 3.74 -16.63 9.03
N LEU A 120 2.63 -15.97 8.72
CA LEU A 120 1.92 -15.13 9.69
C LEU A 120 1.33 -15.94 10.85
N MET A 121 0.87 -17.18 10.60
CA MET A 121 0.32 -18.07 11.62
C MET A 121 1.36 -18.93 12.33
N PHE A 122 2.45 -19.27 11.65
CA PHE A 122 3.53 -20.12 12.15
C PHE A 122 4.90 -19.52 11.85
N PRO A 123 5.21 -18.32 12.37
CA PRO A 123 6.45 -17.62 12.01
C PRO A 123 7.70 -18.34 12.52
N TYR A 124 7.57 -19.19 13.54
CA TYR A 124 8.67 -20.01 14.08
C TYR A 124 9.24 -21.00 13.07
N THR A 125 8.46 -21.38 12.05
CA THR A 125 8.89 -22.32 11.00
C THR A 125 9.76 -21.65 9.93
N HIS A 126 9.75 -20.32 9.87
CA HIS A 126 10.47 -19.54 8.88
C HIS A 126 11.88 -19.20 9.37
N GLN A 127 12.90 -19.68 8.66
CA GLN A 127 14.31 -19.48 9.05
C GLN A 127 14.97 -18.30 8.33
N ASP A 128 14.58 -18.03 7.08
CA ASP A 128 15.16 -16.97 6.26
C ASP A 128 14.33 -15.68 6.34
N TRP A 129 14.72 -14.73 7.18
CA TRP A 129 14.03 -13.43 7.34
C TRP A 129 14.63 -12.31 6.50
N GLU A 130 15.65 -12.61 5.71
CA GLU A 130 16.34 -11.63 4.86
C GLU A 130 15.48 -11.32 3.63
N VAL A 131 15.31 -10.02 3.35
CA VAL A 131 14.71 -9.58 2.10
C VAL A 131 15.76 -9.77 1.00
N ARG A 132 15.42 -10.54 -0.03
CA ARG A 132 16.35 -10.81 -1.14
C ARG A 132 16.34 -9.63 -2.11
N TYR A 133 17.50 -9.01 -2.27
CA TYR A 133 17.71 -7.94 -3.24
C TYR A 133 18.31 -8.50 -4.52
N HIS A 134 17.81 -8.05 -5.68
CA HIS A 134 18.49 -8.28 -6.95
C HIS A 134 18.91 -6.93 -7.52
N ARG A 135 20.23 -6.69 -7.54
CA ARG A 135 20.85 -5.47 -8.11
C ARG A 135 20.22 -4.18 -7.58
N ASP A 136 20.23 -4.02 -6.27
CA ASP A 136 19.79 -2.81 -5.55
C ASP A 136 18.30 -2.43 -5.69
N THR A 137 17.52 -3.26 -6.38
CA THR A 137 16.05 -3.20 -6.36
C THR A 137 15.48 -4.31 -5.48
N PRO A 138 14.59 -3.98 -4.52
CA PRO A 138 13.90 -5.02 -3.76
C PRO A 138 13.04 -5.85 -4.71
N LEU A 139 13.10 -7.17 -4.56
CA LEU A 139 12.34 -8.11 -5.39
C LEU A 139 10.85 -8.00 -5.07
N PRO A 140 9.97 -8.00 -6.09
CA PRO A 140 8.53 -7.92 -5.88
C PRO A 140 8.02 -9.09 -5.04
N PRO A 141 6.90 -8.93 -4.29
CA PRO A 141 6.35 -9.96 -3.41
C PRO A 141 6.20 -11.35 -4.06
N ARG A 142 5.96 -11.45 -5.37
CA ARG A 142 5.94 -12.74 -6.11
C ARG A 142 7.21 -13.58 -5.93
N GLN A 143 8.37 -12.93 -5.76
CA GLN A 143 9.69 -13.57 -5.77
C GLN A 143 10.34 -13.62 -4.39
N ASP A 144 9.88 -12.82 -3.43
CA ASP A 144 10.32 -12.85 -2.05
C ASP A 144 9.14 -12.80 -1.07
N VAL A 145 8.99 -13.88 -0.29
CA VAL A 145 7.93 -14.00 0.72
C VAL A 145 8.16 -13.04 1.90
N ASN A 146 9.37 -12.53 2.09
CA ASN A 146 9.68 -11.55 3.13
C ASN A 146 9.35 -10.11 2.74
N ALA A 147 9.11 -9.83 1.46
CA ALA A 147 8.71 -8.50 1.01
C ALA A 147 7.33 -8.11 1.58
N PRO A 148 7.14 -6.87 2.02
CA PRO A 148 5.83 -6.37 2.44
C PRO A 148 4.87 -6.28 1.25
N ASP A 149 3.61 -6.62 1.49
CA ASP A 149 2.52 -6.56 0.51
C ASP A 149 1.30 -5.84 1.12
N LEU A 150 0.54 -5.14 0.29
CA LEU A 150 -0.71 -4.50 0.70
C LEU A 150 -1.94 -5.38 0.40
N TYR A 151 -1.80 -6.38 -0.45
CA TYR A 151 -2.91 -7.27 -0.81
C TYR A 151 -3.48 -8.02 0.40
N ILE A 152 -2.63 -8.69 1.18
CA ILE A 152 -3.09 -9.47 2.35
C ILE A 152 -3.70 -8.55 3.43
N PRO A 153 -3.04 -7.45 3.85
CA PRO A 153 -3.64 -6.47 4.76
C PRO A 153 -5.02 -5.96 4.33
N THR A 154 -5.18 -5.55 3.06
CA THR A 154 -6.45 -5.02 2.55
C THR A 154 -7.53 -6.10 2.53
N MET A 155 -7.21 -7.30 2.02
CA MET A 155 -8.17 -8.40 1.97
C MET A 155 -8.54 -8.89 3.36
N ALA A 156 -7.57 -8.97 4.29
CA ALA A 156 -7.81 -9.35 5.67
C ALA A 156 -8.66 -8.32 6.41
N PHE A 157 -8.45 -7.01 6.18
CA PHE A 157 -9.31 -5.98 6.76
C PHE A 157 -10.76 -6.16 6.33
N ILE A 158 -11.03 -6.29 5.02
CA ILE A 158 -12.40 -6.48 4.51
C ILE A 158 -13.00 -7.77 5.08
N THR A 159 -12.23 -8.86 5.06
CA THR A 159 -12.68 -10.17 5.57
C THR A 159 -13.00 -10.11 7.07
N TYR A 160 -12.20 -9.40 7.86
CA TYR A 160 -12.45 -9.18 9.28
C TYR A 160 -13.78 -8.45 9.50
N ILE A 161 -14.07 -7.39 8.75
CA ILE A 161 -15.34 -6.67 8.87
C ILE A 161 -16.52 -7.56 8.51
N LEU A 162 -16.42 -8.34 7.41
CA LEU A 162 -17.47 -9.28 7.04
C LEU A 162 -17.68 -10.37 8.09
N LEU A 163 -16.60 -10.91 8.65
CA LEU A 163 -16.65 -11.92 9.70
C LEU A 163 -17.23 -11.35 11.00
N ALA A 164 -16.89 -10.11 11.37
CA ALA A 164 -17.48 -9.41 12.50
C ALA A 164 -19.00 -9.25 12.29
N GLY A 165 -19.43 -8.85 11.09
CA GLY A 165 -20.85 -8.79 10.72
C GLY A 165 -21.55 -10.16 10.85
N MET A 166 -20.90 -11.22 10.39
CA MET A 166 -21.40 -12.59 10.54
C MET A 166 -21.52 -13.00 12.03
N ALA A 167 -20.50 -12.74 12.84
CA ALA A 167 -20.51 -13.03 14.28
C ALA A 167 -21.65 -12.30 15.00
N LEU A 168 -21.86 -11.00 14.68
CA LEU A 168 -22.97 -10.20 15.18
C LEU A 168 -24.34 -10.75 14.74
N GLY A 169 -24.43 -11.24 13.49
CA GLY A 169 -25.62 -11.86 12.93
C GLY A 169 -26.02 -13.15 13.63
N ILE A 170 -25.05 -14.05 13.87
CA ILE A 170 -25.27 -15.31 14.61
C ILE A 170 -25.81 -15.02 16.02
N GLN A 171 -25.32 -13.95 16.65
CA GLN A 171 -25.73 -13.52 17.99
C GLN A 171 -27.00 -12.66 18.00
N LYS A 172 -27.73 -12.54 16.88
CA LYS A 172 -28.97 -11.75 16.73
C LYS A 172 -28.85 -10.28 17.16
N ARG A 173 -27.64 -9.72 17.11
CA ARG A 173 -27.33 -8.33 17.46
C ARG A 173 -26.80 -7.53 16.28
N PHE A 174 -27.13 -7.99 15.07
CA PHE A 174 -26.71 -7.32 13.87
C PHE A 174 -27.44 -5.99 13.73
N SER A 175 -26.66 -4.92 13.64
CA SER A 175 -27.12 -3.61 13.21
C SER A 175 -26.03 -3.02 12.32
N PRO A 176 -26.39 -2.41 11.17
CA PRO A 176 -25.42 -1.80 10.27
C PRO A 176 -24.61 -0.70 10.95
N GLU A 177 -25.16 -0.04 11.96
CA GLU A 177 -24.48 0.96 12.78
C GLU A 177 -23.32 0.34 13.56
N VAL A 178 -23.52 -0.83 14.20
CA VAL A 178 -22.45 -1.53 14.94
C VAL A 178 -21.35 -2.02 14.00
N LEU A 179 -21.72 -2.50 12.81
CA LEU A 179 -20.75 -2.91 11.79
C LEU A 179 -19.91 -1.71 11.30
N GLY A 180 -20.56 -0.57 11.03
CA GLY A 180 -19.88 0.66 10.67
C GLY A 180 -18.97 1.20 11.78
N LEU A 181 -19.39 1.10 13.04
CA LEU A 181 -18.57 1.42 14.21
C LEU A 181 -17.36 0.48 14.32
N CYS A 182 -17.52 -0.82 14.10
CA CYS A 182 -16.41 -1.78 14.07
C CYS A 182 -15.39 -1.44 12.95
N ALA A 183 -15.88 -1.13 11.76
CA ALA A 183 -15.03 -0.77 10.61
C ALA A 183 -14.26 0.55 10.85
N SER A 184 -14.96 1.59 11.30
CA SER A 184 -14.37 2.90 11.58
C SER A 184 -13.36 2.84 12.74
N THR A 185 -13.67 2.13 13.83
CA THR A 185 -12.73 1.96 14.95
C THR A 185 -11.48 1.20 14.53
N ALA A 186 -11.62 0.13 13.74
CA ALA A 186 -10.48 -0.62 13.21
C ALA A 186 -9.60 0.25 12.29
N LEU A 187 -10.21 1.08 11.44
CA LEU A 187 -9.52 2.02 10.55
C LEU A 187 -8.76 3.08 11.35
N VAL A 188 -9.40 3.70 12.34
CA VAL A 188 -8.77 4.70 13.22
C VAL A 188 -7.55 4.12 13.93
N TRP A 189 -7.64 2.89 14.44
CA TRP A 189 -6.49 2.22 15.07
C TRP A 189 -5.32 2.03 14.11
N VAL A 190 -5.56 1.65 12.84
CA VAL A 190 -4.49 1.54 11.84
C VAL A 190 -3.83 2.89 11.56
N ILE A 191 -4.61 3.96 11.46
CA ILE A 191 -4.07 5.32 11.28
C ILE A 191 -3.16 5.68 12.46
N ILE A 192 -3.66 5.49 13.69
CA ILE A 192 -2.90 5.81 14.91
C ILE A 192 -1.59 4.99 14.94
N GLU A 193 -1.62 3.69 14.65
CA GLU A 193 -0.42 2.87 14.61
C GLU A 193 0.58 3.31 13.56
N VAL A 194 0.12 3.63 12.34
CA VAL A 194 0.99 4.11 11.27
C VAL A 194 1.63 5.44 11.66
N LEU A 195 0.89 6.34 12.30
CA LEU A 195 1.43 7.60 12.82
C LEU A 195 2.45 7.36 13.94
N VAL A 196 2.18 6.44 14.87
CA VAL A 196 3.11 6.08 15.94
C VAL A 196 4.38 5.46 15.37
N MET A 197 4.29 4.60 14.36
CA MET A 197 5.45 4.03 13.67
C MET A 197 6.24 5.09 12.91
N LEU A 198 5.56 5.99 12.20
CA LEU A 198 6.17 7.12 11.49
C LEU A 198 6.92 8.03 12.46
N LEU A 199 6.28 8.39 13.57
CA LEU A 199 6.89 9.18 14.65
C LEU A 199 8.09 8.45 15.24
N SER A 200 7.99 7.14 15.46
CA SER A 200 9.10 6.31 15.97
C SER A 200 10.29 6.32 15.01
N LEU A 201 10.06 6.17 13.70
CA LEU A 201 11.11 6.26 12.67
C LEU A 201 11.75 7.65 12.60
N TYR A 202 10.93 8.69 12.72
CA TYR A 202 11.38 10.07 12.76
C TYR A 202 12.29 10.34 13.97
N LEU A 203 11.86 9.95 15.18
CA LEU A 203 12.64 10.09 16.41
C LEU A 203 13.95 9.28 16.39
N LEU A 204 13.96 8.15 15.67
CA LEU A 204 15.15 7.33 15.51
C LEU A 204 16.16 7.88 14.48
N THR A 205 15.83 8.99 13.79
CA THR A 205 16.63 9.66 12.75
C THR A 205 17.22 8.65 11.76
N VAL A 206 16.44 7.62 11.42
CA VAL A 206 16.88 6.64 10.44
C VAL A 206 16.43 7.16 9.08
N HIS A 207 17.38 7.41 8.19
CA HIS A 207 17.11 7.41 6.75
C HIS A 207 16.82 5.96 6.32
N SER A 208 15.69 5.42 6.79
CA SER A 208 15.23 4.10 6.39
C SER A 208 14.61 4.23 5.00
N ASP A 209 14.92 3.30 4.09
CA ASP A 209 14.22 3.17 2.80
C ASP A 209 12.76 2.68 2.95
N LEU A 210 12.22 2.69 4.18
CA LEU A 210 10.88 2.24 4.49
C LEU A 210 9.85 3.27 4.02
N SER A 211 9.05 2.87 3.05
CA SER A 211 7.94 3.67 2.58
C SER A 211 6.78 3.62 3.58
N THR A 212 5.95 4.66 3.62
CA THR A 212 4.68 4.65 4.38
C THR A 212 3.83 3.42 4.06
N PHE A 213 3.91 2.93 2.81
CA PHE A 213 3.24 1.71 2.37
C PHE A 213 3.73 0.44 3.10
N ASP A 214 5.01 0.36 3.44
CA ASP A 214 5.55 -0.76 4.23
C ASP A 214 4.99 -0.75 5.65
N LEU A 215 4.86 0.43 6.25
CA LEU A 215 4.30 0.57 7.61
C LEU A 215 2.82 0.16 7.64
N ILE A 216 2.06 0.57 6.63
CA ILE A 216 0.66 0.16 6.47
C ILE A 216 0.56 -1.35 6.27
N ALA A 217 1.46 -1.96 5.49
CA ALA A 217 1.49 -3.40 5.31
C ALA A 217 1.75 -4.13 6.65
N TYR A 218 2.75 -3.67 7.40
CA TYR A 218 3.11 -4.27 8.69
C TYR A 218 2.02 -4.11 9.76
N SER A 219 1.35 -2.97 9.87
CA SER A 219 0.23 -2.81 10.81
C SER A 219 -0.96 -3.68 10.42
N GLY A 220 -1.22 -3.85 9.13
CA GLY A 220 -2.40 -4.57 8.66
C GLY A 220 -2.30 -6.09 8.69
N TYR A 221 -1.11 -6.69 8.83
CA TYR A 221 -0.99 -8.16 8.94
C TYR A 221 -1.69 -8.74 10.18
N LYS A 222 -1.93 -7.92 11.22
CA LYS A 222 -2.64 -8.35 12.43
C LYS A 222 -4.08 -8.82 12.16
N TYR A 223 -4.71 -8.32 11.10
CA TYR A 223 -6.07 -8.70 10.73
C TYR A 223 -6.20 -10.18 10.38
N VAL A 224 -5.12 -10.81 9.88
CA VAL A 224 -5.09 -12.27 9.66
C VAL A 224 -5.26 -13.03 10.97
N GLY A 225 -4.54 -12.59 12.02
CA GLY A 225 -4.70 -13.13 13.37
C GLY A 225 -6.11 -12.89 13.91
N MET A 226 -6.64 -11.68 13.77
CA MET A 226 -8.01 -11.34 14.22
C MET A 226 -9.09 -12.21 13.56
N ILE A 227 -8.96 -12.52 12.27
CA ILE A 227 -9.88 -13.42 11.57
C ILE A 227 -9.83 -14.82 12.21
N PHE A 228 -8.61 -15.34 12.41
CA PHE A 228 -8.43 -16.67 13.00
C PHE A 228 -8.99 -16.75 14.42
N THR A 229 -8.73 -15.74 15.26
CA THR A 229 -9.24 -15.71 16.64
C THR A 229 -10.76 -15.67 16.70
N VAL A 230 -11.40 -14.85 15.85
CA VAL A 230 -12.87 -14.79 15.78
C VAL A 230 -13.45 -16.10 15.25
N LEU A 231 -12.85 -16.70 14.20
CA LEU A 231 -13.31 -18.01 13.70
C LEU A 231 -13.23 -19.11 14.75
N CYS A 232 -12.09 -19.23 15.45
CA CYS A 232 -11.95 -20.19 16.54
C CYS A 232 -12.95 -19.92 17.67
N GLY A 233 -13.20 -18.66 18.00
CA GLY A 233 -14.22 -18.27 18.97
C GLY A 233 -15.64 -18.67 18.58
N LEU A 234 -15.98 -18.57 17.29
CA LEU A 234 -17.29 -19.00 16.78
C LEU A 234 -17.45 -20.52 16.75
N LEU A 235 -16.38 -21.28 16.48
CA LEU A 235 -16.41 -22.74 16.36
C LEU A 235 -16.29 -23.47 17.70
N PHE A 236 -15.45 -22.96 18.61
CA PHE A 236 -15.07 -23.63 19.86
C PHE A 236 -15.45 -22.82 21.11
N GLY A 237 -16.16 -21.70 20.95
CA GLY A 237 -16.57 -20.83 22.05
C GLY A 237 -15.42 -20.03 22.67
N SER A 238 -15.62 -19.64 23.93
CA SER A 238 -14.69 -18.78 24.68
C SER A 238 -13.28 -19.37 24.80
N ASP A 239 -13.17 -20.68 25.08
CA ASP A 239 -11.88 -21.36 25.24
C ASP A 239 -11.07 -21.32 23.94
N GLY A 240 -11.72 -21.58 22.80
CA GLY A 240 -11.08 -21.49 21.49
C GLY A 240 -10.64 -20.08 21.13
N TYR A 241 -11.41 -19.07 21.53
CA TYR A 241 -11.04 -17.66 21.36
C TYR A 241 -9.75 -17.31 22.11
N TYR A 242 -9.66 -17.64 23.40
CA TYR A 242 -8.48 -17.30 24.20
C TYR A 242 -7.23 -18.08 23.77
N VAL A 243 -7.36 -19.36 23.43
CA VAL A 243 -6.24 -20.17 22.90
C VAL A 243 -5.75 -19.62 21.57
N ALA A 244 -6.66 -19.34 20.62
CA ALA A 244 -6.30 -18.75 19.35
C ALA A 244 -5.71 -17.34 19.51
N LEU A 245 -6.25 -16.54 20.44
CA LEU A 245 -5.76 -15.20 20.74
C LEU A 245 -4.32 -15.25 21.24
N ALA A 246 -4.01 -16.12 22.20
CA ALA A 246 -2.66 -16.30 22.70
C ALA A 246 -1.71 -16.74 21.57
N TRP A 247 -2.12 -17.73 20.77
CA TRP A 247 -1.34 -18.23 19.64
C TRP A 247 -1.03 -17.12 18.62
N CYS A 248 -2.06 -16.45 18.10
CA CYS A 248 -1.91 -15.38 17.11
C CYS A 248 -1.14 -14.18 17.67
N SER A 249 -1.30 -13.86 18.96
CA SER A 249 -0.56 -12.78 19.62
C SER A 249 0.93 -13.07 19.68
N CYS A 250 1.31 -14.29 20.09
CA CYS A 250 2.71 -14.72 20.13
C CYS A 250 3.32 -14.77 18.73
N ALA A 251 2.57 -15.29 17.74
CA ALA A 251 3.00 -15.34 16.35
C ALA A 251 3.24 -13.93 15.77
N LEU A 252 2.26 -13.03 15.89
CA LEU A 252 2.37 -11.67 15.35
C LEU A 252 3.49 -10.87 16.01
N MET A 253 3.67 -10.99 17.32
CA MET A 253 4.75 -10.32 18.03
C MET A 253 6.12 -10.78 17.50
N PHE A 254 6.31 -12.10 17.36
CA PHE A 254 7.55 -12.65 16.82
C PHE A 254 7.79 -12.21 15.38
N PHE A 255 6.75 -12.28 14.54
CA PHE A 255 6.81 -11.86 13.14
C PHE A 255 7.19 -10.39 12.99
N LEU A 256 6.57 -9.48 13.77
CA LEU A 256 6.85 -8.05 13.69
C LEU A 256 8.26 -7.72 14.18
N VAL A 257 8.68 -8.29 15.30
CA VAL A 257 10.04 -8.06 15.81
C VAL A 257 11.07 -8.54 14.79
N ARG A 258 10.90 -9.73 14.20
CA ARG A 258 11.83 -10.26 13.18
C ARG A 258 11.84 -9.44 11.91
N SER A 259 10.66 -9.12 11.36
CA SER A 259 10.52 -8.40 10.09
C SER A 259 11.03 -6.96 10.18
N LEU A 260 10.70 -6.25 11.27
CA LEU A 260 11.12 -4.87 11.47
C LEU A 260 12.58 -4.77 11.89
N LYS A 261 13.11 -5.71 12.70
CA LYS A 261 14.53 -5.72 13.08
C LYS A 261 15.43 -5.75 11.85
N MET A 262 15.15 -6.61 10.87
CA MET A 262 15.97 -6.72 9.65
C MET A 262 15.90 -5.48 8.76
N LYS A 263 14.80 -4.72 8.83
CA LYS A 263 14.60 -3.50 8.04
C LYS A 263 15.16 -2.23 8.70
N ILE A 264 15.21 -2.19 10.04
CA ILE A 264 15.66 -1.02 10.83
C ILE A 264 17.15 -1.10 11.19
N ILE A 265 17.73 -2.30 11.19
CA ILE A 265 19.16 -2.53 11.35
C ILE A 265 19.69 -2.96 9.98
N PRO A 266 20.01 -2.03 9.05
CA PRO A 266 20.73 -2.40 7.85
C PRO A 266 22.05 -3.06 8.26
N SER A 267 22.35 -4.22 7.66
CA SER A 267 23.61 -4.94 7.85
C SER A 267 24.77 -3.97 7.72
N THR A 268 25.60 -3.94 8.74
CA THR A 268 26.59 -2.88 8.99
C THR A 268 27.84 -3.06 8.12
N ASP A 269 27.67 -3.22 6.81
CA ASP A 269 28.78 -3.31 5.85
C ASP A 269 28.97 -2.01 5.04
N SER A 270 28.09 -1.02 5.19
CA SER A 270 28.24 0.29 4.56
C SER A 270 29.00 1.24 5.49
N MET A 271 30.32 1.25 5.31
CA MET A 271 31.29 2.23 5.79
C MET A 271 30.69 3.65 5.94
N GLY A 272 30.56 4.11 7.19
CA GLY A 272 30.58 5.53 7.58
C GLY A 272 29.47 6.44 7.05
N THR A 273 28.35 6.57 7.78
CA THR A 273 27.69 7.88 8.00
C THR A 273 26.60 7.83 9.09
N GLY A 274 26.85 8.53 10.21
CA GLY A 274 25.89 9.45 10.84
C GLY A 274 24.60 8.96 11.51
N SER A 275 24.36 7.68 11.75
CA SER A 275 23.15 7.23 12.50
C SER A 275 23.42 7.07 14.01
N SER A 276 23.30 8.17 14.77
CA SER A 276 23.63 8.26 16.21
C SER A 276 22.60 7.63 17.19
N ALA A 277 21.66 6.81 16.72
CA ALA A 277 20.76 6.08 17.62
C ALA A 277 21.35 4.69 17.91
N LYS A 278 21.67 4.41 19.19
CA LYS A 278 22.18 3.11 19.63
C LYS A 278 21.26 1.99 19.09
N PRO A 279 21.77 0.93 18.45
CA PRO A 279 20.95 -0.14 17.84
C PRO A 279 20.03 -0.83 18.86
N GLN A 280 20.44 -0.84 20.13
CA GLN A 280 19.65 -1.31 21.27
C GLN A 280 18.35 -0.53 21.44
N PHE A 281 18.38 0.80 21.33
CA PHE A 281 17.20 1.67 21.50
C PHE A 281 16.16 1.45 20.40
N ARG A 282 16.63 1.26 19.16
CA ARG A 282 15.77 0.91 18.01
C ARG A 282 15.03 -0.40 18.26
N LEU A 283 15.74 -1.41 18.75
CA LEU A 283 15.17 -2.72 19.08
C LEU A 283 14.14 -2.61 20.20
N TYR A 284 14.41 -1.84 21.26
CA TYR A 284 13.44 -1.62 22.34
C TYR A 284 12.13 -0.99 21.84
N ILE A 285 12.20 0.04 21.00
CA ILE A 285 11.00 0.68 20.44
C ILE A 285 10.20 -0.32 19.60
N THR A 286 10.86 -1.10 18.72
CA THR A 286 10.19 -2.12 17.91
C THR A 286 9.52 -3.19 18.76
N VAL A 287 10.16 -3.63 19.84
CA VAL A 287 9.59 -4.61 20.78
C VAL A 287 8.37 -4.02 21.49
N VAL A 288 8.42 -2.77 21.94
CA VAL A 288 7.27 -2.09 22.57
C VAL A 288 6.09 -2.02 21.60
N ILE A 289 6.32 -1.63 20.35
CA ILE A 289 5.27 -1.61 19.30
C ILE A 289 4.69 -3.01 19.11
N ALA A 290 5.52 -4.05 19.04
CA ALA A 290 5.07 -5.42 18.86
C ALA A 290 4.28 -5.97 20.07
N VAL A 291 4.64 -5.58 21.29
CA VAL A 291 3.93 -5.97 22.53
C VAL A 291 2.58 -5.25 22.66
N PHE A 292 2.44 -4.07 22.07
CA PHE A 292 1.17 -3.35 22.06
C PHE A 292 0.12 -3.99 21.12
N GLN A 293 0.56 -4.75 20.10
CA GLN A 293 -0.32 -5.37 19.10
C GLN A 293 -1.36 -6.33 19.70
N PRO A 294 -1.00 -7.31 20.56
CA PRO A 294 -1.97 -8.18 21.25
C PRO A 294 -3.09 -7.42 21.98
N ILE A 295 -2.77 -6.26 22.57
CA ILE A 295 -3.74 -5.45 23.32
C ILE A 295 -4.79 -4.89 22.37
N ILE A 296 -4.36 -4.35 21.22
CA ILE A 296 -5.26 -3.85 20.19
C ILE A 296 -6.13 -4.98 19.62
N ILE A 297 -5.53 -6.14 19.33
CA ILE A 297 -6.24 -7.32 18.82
C ILE A 297 -7.34 -7.71 19.80
N TYR A 298 -7.00 -7.89 21.08
CA TYR A 298 -7.98 -8.24 22.12
C TYR A 298 -9.10 -7.20 22.22
N TRP A 299 -8.78 -5.92 22.20
CA TRP A 299 -9.78 -4.85 22.25
C TRP A 299 -10.75 -4.92 21.05
N LEU A 300 -10.22 -5.11 19.85
CA LEU A 300 -11.02 -5.15 18.63
C LEU A 300 -11.82 -6.45 18.50
N THR A 301 -11.36 -7.60 19.02
CA THR A 301 -12.06 -8.89 18.85
C THR A 301 -12.92 -9.32 20.04
N SER A 302 -12.63 -8.88 21.26
CA SER A 302 -13.31 -9.34 22.48
C SER A 302 -14.81 -9.05 22.48
N HIS A 303 -15.24 -7.94 21.88
CA HIS A 303 -16.66 -7.61 21.80
C HIS A 303 -17.43 -8.48 20.79
N LEU A 304 -16.75 -9.26 19.94
CA LEU A 304 -17.36 -10.10 18.90
C LEU A 304 -17.68 -11.52 19.38
N VAL A 305 -16.88 -12.07 20.29
CA VAL A 305 -17.06 -13.43 20.83
C VAL A 305 -17.45 -13.31 22.30
N ARG A 306 -18.65 -13.79 22.64
CA ARG A 306 -19.18 -13.90 24.00
C ARG A 306 -19.60 -15.34 24.27
#